data_AF-A0A5R8WHB8-F1
#
_entry.id   AF-A0A5R8WHB8-F1
#
_cell.length_a   1.000
_cell.length_b   1.000
_cell.length_c   1.000
_cell.angle_alpha   90.00
_cell.angle_beta   90.00
_cell.angle_gamma   90.00
#
_symmetry.space_group_name_H-M   'P 1'
#
loop_
_entity.id
_entity.type
_entity.pdbx_description
1 polymer ?
#
loop_
_entity_poly.entity_id
_entity_poly.type
_entity_poly.pdbx_seq_one_letter_code
_entity_poly.pdbx_strand_id
1 'polypeptide(L)'
;MYKQQLGDHPEVILAAVHGAKNSPRILDRIGEVSSEEYNLHKSTPESDSLVLRIKLGGDKANASIEAHAVKQASGVWKIYQSDTTFTD
;
A
#
# COMPACT_ATOMS: atom_id res chain seq x y z
N MET A 1 18.97 -1.40 5.66
CA MET A 1 17.65 -1.41 6.32
C MET A 1 17.04 -0.02 6.19
N TYR A 2 16.18 0.20 5.21
CA TYR A 2 15.41 1.45 5.11
C TYR A 2 14.16 1.31 5.99
N LYS A 3 14.27 1.73 7.26
CA LYS A 3 13.08 2.03 8.08
C LYS A 3 12.53 3.34 7.56
N GLN A 4 11.58 3.28 6.61
CA GLN A 4 10.75 4.45 6.36
C GLN A 4 10.03 4.80 7.65
N GLN A 5 10.14 6.06 8.06
CA GLN A 5 9.30 6.64 9.11
C GLN A 5 7.85 6.43 8.69
N LEU A 6 7.21 5.41 9.27
CA LEU A 6 5.76 5.33 9.34
C LEU A 6 5.34 6.64 10.02
N GLY A 7 4.79 7.60 9.27
CA GLY A 7 4.26 8.85 9.82
C GLY A 7 3.12 8.59 10.80
N ASP A 8 2.39 9.63 11.21
CA ASP A 8 1.27 9.59 12.19
C ASP A 8 0.10 8.61 11.93
N HIS A 9 0.15 7.79 10.87
CA HIS A 9 -0.92 6.87 10.48
C HIS A 9 -0.41 5.45 10.18
N PRO A 10 0.32 4.80 11.13
CA PRO A 10 0.94 3.50 10.91
C PRO A 10 -0.09 2.39 10.66
N GLU A 11 -1.27 2.46 11.29
CA GLU A 11 -2.32 1.44 11.18
C GLU A 11 -2.93 1.31 9.77
N VAL A 12 -3.15 2.43 9.08
CA VAL A 12 -3.73 2.46 7.73
C VAL A 12 -2.75 1.88 6.72
N ILE A 13 -1.47 2.19 6.89
CA ILE A 13 -0.39 1.68 6.05
C ILE A 13 -0.25 0.16 6.23
N LEU A 14 -0.20 -0.30 7.48
CA LEU A 14 -0.11 -1.73 7.79
C LEU A 14 -1.31 -2.50 7.25
N ALA A 15 -2.52 -1.96 7.38
CA ALA A 15 -3.73 -2.59 6.84
C ALA A 15 -3.67 -2.74 5.31
N ALA A 16 -3.26 -1.69 4.59
CA ALA A 16 -3.15 -1.71 3.14
C ALA A 16 -2.05 -2.68 2.66
N VAL A 17 -0.86 -2.64 3.27
CA VAL A 17 0.24 -3.55 2.94
C VAL A 17 -0.14 -5.00 3.22
N HIS A 18 -0.73 -5.26 4.40
CA HIS A 18 -1.18 -6.61 4.75
C HIS A 18 -2.28 -7.11 3.81
N GLY A 19 -3.21 -6.26 3.40
CA GLY A 19 -4.24 -6.59 2.41
C GLY A 19 -3.64 -6.95 1.05
N ALA A 20 -2.66 -6.17 0.58
CA ALA A 20 -2.00 -6.43 -0.70
C ALA A 20 -1.21 -7.75 -0.69
N LYS A 21 -0.44 -8.02 0.38
CA LYS A 21 0.36 -9.24 0.53
C LYS A 21 -0.46 -10.51 0.58
N ASN A 22 -1.65 -10.45 1.17
CA ASN A 22 -2.53 -11.61 1.32
C ASN A 22 -3.58 -11.69 0.21
N SER A 23 -3.54 -10.81 -0.80
CA SER A 23 -4.51 -10.81 -1.89
C SER A 23 -4.27 -12.01 -2.81
N PRO A 24 -5.21 -12.96 -2.91
CA PRO A 24 -5.05 -14.14 -3.76
C PRO A 24 -4.82 -13.75 -5.23
N ARG A 25 -5.46 -12.68 -5.69
CA ARG A 25 -5.30 -12.15 -7.06
C ARG A 25 -3.89 -11.63 -7.33
N ILE A 26 -3.24 -11.04 -6.34
CA ILE A 26 -1.86 -10.55 -6.49
C ILE A 26 -0.90 -11.74 -6.44
N LEU A 27 -1.04 -12.59 -5.42
CA LEU A 27 -0.20 -13.78 -5.22
C LEU A 27 -0.26 -14.76 -6.40
N ASP A 28 -1.43 -14.91 -7.04
CA ASP A 28 -1.57 -15.74 -8.24
C ASP A 28 -0.66 -15.26 -9.39
N ARG A 29 -0.47 -13.94 -9.51
CA ARG A 29 0.36 -13.34 -10.56
C ARG A 29 1.83 -13.20 -10.20
N ILE A 30 2.15 -12.77 -8.98
CA ILE A 30 3.56 -12.52 -8.59
C ILE A 30 4.23 -13.73 -7.96
N GLY A 31 3.45 -14.71 -7.49
CA GLY A 31 3.95 -15.83 -6.71
C GLY A 31 4.15 -15.49 -5.23
N GLU A 32 5.13 -16.15 -4.60
CA GLU A 32 5.54 -15.90 -3.21
C GLU A 32 6.24 -14.54 -3.11
N VAL A 33 5.78 -13.71 -2.16
CA VAL A 33 6.35 -12.38 -1.92
C VAL A 33 7.75 -12.50 -1.34
N SER A 34 8.75 -12.09 -2.11
CA SER A 34 10.18 -12.11 -1.73
C SER A 34 10.68 -10.75 -1.23
N SER A 35 10.01 -9.65 -1.61
CA SER A 35 10.35 -8.30 -1.17
C SER A 35 9.14 -7.38 -1.10
N GLU A 36 9.22 -6.38 -0.24
CA GLU A 36 8.21 -5.34 -0.10
C GLU A 36 8.86 -3.97 0.08
N GLU A 37 8.32 -2.99 -0.63
CA GLU A 37 8.61 -1.58 -0.45
C GLU A 37 7.28 -0.84 -0.44
N TYR A 38 7.12 0.14 0.45
CA TYR A 38 5.98 1.04 0.38
C TYR A 38 6.48 2.47 0.43
N ASN A 39 5.65 3.44 0.06
CA ASN A 39 5.95 4.86 0.20
C ASN A 39 4.65 5.62 0.40
N LEU A 40 4.62 6.50 1.40
CA LEU A 40 3.46 7.32 1.71
C LEU A 40 3.68 8.73 1.15
N HIS A 41 2.77 9.16 0.30
CA HIS A 41 2.69 10.53 -0.16
C HIS A 41 1.51 11.23 0.50
N LYS A 42 1.80 12.24 1.35
CA LYS A 42 0.79 13.17 1.86
C LYS A 42 0.70 14.34 0.88
N SER A 43 -0.50 14.65 0.39
CA SER A 43 -0.67 15.84 -0.47
C SER A 43 -0.45 17.14 0.32
N THR A 44 -0.86 17.20 1.60
CA THR A 44 -0.49 18.26 2.57
C THR A 44 -0.49 17.70 4.02
N PRO A 45 0.16 18.36 4.99
CA PRO A 45 0.19 17.93 6.40
C PRO A 45 -1.18 17.83 7.06
N GLU A 46 -2.13 18.66 6.61
CA GLU A 46 -3.52 18.72 7.10
C GLU A 46 -4.52 17.99 6.18
N SER A 47 -4.03 17.26 5.16
CA SER A 47 -4.90 16.55 4.24
C SER A 47 -5.59 15.38 4.92
N ASP A 48 -6.92 15.34 4.80
CA ASP A 48 -7.75 14.15 5.04
C ASP A 48 -7.56 13.06 3.97
N SER A 49 -6.46 13.09 3.21
CA SER A 49 -6.17 12.20 2.10
C SER A 49 -4.70 11.80 2.08
N LEU A 50 -4.44 10.52 1.85
CA LEU A 50 -3.12 9.91 1.77
C LEU A 50 -3.07 9.03 0.52
N VAL A 51 -1.95 9.09 -0.20
CA VAL A 51 -1.65 8.14 -1.27
C VAL A 51 -0.54 7.21 -0.81
N LEU A 52 -0.81 5.92 -0.81
CA LEU A 52 0.12 4.87 -0.47
C LEU A 52 0.48 4.10 -1.74
N ARG A 53 1.77 4.06 -2.05
CA ARG A 53 2.31 3.19 -3.10
C ARG A 53 2.97 1.99 -2.45
N ILE A 54 2.59 0.80 -2.87
CA ILE A 54 3.14 -0.46 -2.37
C ILE A 54 3.73 -1.19 -3.57
N LYS A 55 4.97 -1.63 -3.47
CA LYS A 55 5.62 -2.53 -4.42
C LYS A 55 5.86 -3.85 -3.74
N LEU A 56 5.36 -4.92 -4.35
CA LEU A 56 5.61 -6.29 -3.93
C LEU A 56 6.43 -6.96 -5.02
N GLY A 57 7.61 -7.44 -4.67
CA GLY A 57 8.37 -8.32 -5.54
C GLY A 57 8.04 -9.76 -5.21
N GLY A 58 7.62 -10.53 -6.21
CA GLY A 58 7.43 -11.97 -6.10
C GLY A 58 8.44 -12.74 -6.94
N ASP A 59 8.45 -14.07 -6.82
CA ASP A 59 9.35 -14.92 -7.61
C ASP A 59 9.05 -14.92 -9.12
N LYS A 60 7.81 -14.60 -9.51
CA LYS A 60 7.38 -14.60 -10.93
C LYS A 60 7.34 -13.22 -11.56
N ALA A 61 6.94 -12.22 -10.79
CA ALA A 61 6.75 -10.86 -11.27
C ALA A 61 6.73 -9.88 -10.10
N ASN A 62 6.71 -8.59 -10.41
CA ASN A 62 6.50 -7.52 -9.45
C ASN A 62 5.09 -6.93 -9.59
N ALA A 63 4.50 -6.50 -8.47
CA ALA A 63 3.25 -5.77 -8.43
C ALA A 63 3.47 -4.39 -7.81
N SER A 64 3.00 -3.34 -8.48
CA SER A 64 2.90 -2.00 -7.95
C SER A 64 1.45 -1.65 -7.72
N ILE A 65 1.09 -1.43 -6.46
CA ILE A 65 -0.26 -1.09 -5.99
C ILE A 65 -0.27 0.38 -5.58
N GLU A 66 -1.27 1.12 -6.05
CA GLU A 66 -1.58 2.45 -5.52
C GLU A 66 -2.90 2.39 -4.74
N ALA A 67 -2.86 2.80 -3.48
CA ALA A 67 -4.01 2.87 -2.59
C ALA A 67 -4.19 4.30 -2.09
N HIS A 68 -5.44 4.74 -2.04
CA HIS A 68 -5.84 6.07 -1.59
C HIS A 68 -6.58 5.90 -0.28
N ALA A 69 -6.09 6.51 0.80
CA ALA A 69 -6.79 6.51 2.08
C ALA A 69 -7.37 7.90 2.34
N VAL A 70 -8.66 7.96 2.69
CA VAL A 70 -9.37 9.21 2.99
C VAL A 70 -9.92 9.14 4.40
N LYS A 71 -9.70 10.18 5.19
CA LYS A 71 -10.27 10.33 6.53
C LYS A 71 -11.71 10.79 6.40
N GLN A 72 -12.62 10.02 6.98
CA GLN A 72 -14.04 10.39 7.02
C GLN A 72 -14.27 11.43 8.12
N ALA A 73 -15.42 12.13 8.06
CA ALA A 73 -15.83 13.08 9.10
C ALA A 73 -15.92 12.45 10.51
N SER A 74 -16.09 11.12 10.59
CA SER A 74 -16.04 10.34 11.84
C SER A 74 -14.64 10.16 12.43
N GLY A 75 -13.59 10.59 11.72
CA GLY A 75 -12.19 10.36 12.08
C GLY A 75 -11.64 9.00 11.63
N VAL A 76 -12.47 8.12 11.06
CA VAL A 76 -12.05 6.81 10.55
C VAL A 76 -11.42 6.95 9.18
N TRP A 77 -10.27 6.30 8.98
CA TRP A 77 -9.62 6.20 7.68
C TRP A 77 -10.23 5.07 6.86
N LYS A 78 -10.59 5.38 5.62
CA LYS A 78 -11.08 4.39 4.65
C LYS A 78 -10.11 4.30 3.48
N ILE A 79 -9.66 3.08 3.22
CA ILE A 79 -8.70 2.77 2.16
C ILE A 79 -9.47 2.33 0.92
N TYR A 80 -9.12 2.94 -0.21
CA TYR A 80 -9.59 2.59 -1.54
C TYR A 80 -8.36 2.15 -2.33
N GLN A 81 -8.31 0.87 -2.71
CA GLN A 81 -7.29 0.42 -3.66
C GLN A 81 -7.68 0.95 -5.04
N SER A 82 -6.80 1.73 -5.66
CA SER A 82 -7.10 2.38 -6.95
C SER A 82 -6.64 1.50 -8.09
N ASP A 83 -5.38 1.10 -8.09
CA ASP A 83 -4.78 0.41 -9.22
C ASP A 83 -3.73 -0.62 -8.80
N THR A 84 -3.53 -1.62 -9.65
CA THR A 84 -2.48 -2.63 -9.50
C THR A 84 -1.88 -2.94 -10.86
N THR A 85 -0.63 -2.54 -11.01
CA THR A 85 0.16 -2.77 -12.22
C THR A 85 1.13 -3.92 -11.96
N PHE A 86 1.24 -4.84 -12.92
CA PHE A 86 2.16 -5.96 -12.86
C PHE A 86 3.28 -5.75 -13.88
N THR A 87 4.51 -6.09 -13.51
CA THR A 87 5.70 -6.00 -14.36
C THR A 87 6.58 -7.23 -14.15
N ASP A 88 6.99 -7.89 -15.23
CA ASP A 88 8.03 -8.93 -15.22
C ASP A 88 9.41 -8.34 -14.93
#